data_AF-A0A4V2F4V3-F1
#
_entry.id   AF-A0A4V2F4V3-F1
#
_cell.length_a   1.000
_cell.length_b   1.000
_cell.length_c   1.000
_cell.angle_alpha   90.00
_cell.angle_beta   90.00
_cell.angle_gamma   90.00
#
_symmetry.space_group_name_H-M   'P 1'
#
loop_
_entity.id
_entity.type
_entity.pdbx_description
1 polymer ?
#
loop_
_entity_poly.entity_id
_entity_poly.type
_entity_poly.pdbx_seq_one_letter_code
_entity_poly.pdbx_strand_id
1 'polypeptide(L)' 'MSIKQSTILILLMAFISLGMTKEIDISDTKIESSVYVCGASKIYHRSKSHVALGRCKSGIKKMTETKAKDLGKRVCRCRS' A
#
# COMPACT_ATOMS: atom_id res chain seq x y z
N MET A 1 -2.68 -48.83 38.86
CA MET A 1 -2.61 -48.34 37.46
C MET A 1 -3.32 -46.98 37.37
N SER A 2 -2.68 -45.87 37.76
CA SER A 2 -3.37 -44.55 37.80
C SER A 2 -2.55 -43.38 37.26
N ILE A 3 -1.32 -43.62 36.78
CA ILE A 3 -0.37 -42.57 36.38
C ILE A 3 -0.57 -42.15 34.90
N LYS A 4 -1.19 -43.01 34.07
CA LYS A 4 -1.30 -42.80 32.62
C LYS A 4 -2.35 -41.76 32.18
N GLN A 5 -3.34 -41.44 33.01
CA GLN A 5 -4.37 -40.44 32.68
C GLN A 5 -3.89 -39.01 32.87
N SER A 6 -2.98 -38.76 33.82
CA SER A 6 -2.50 -37.41 34.14
C SER A 6 -1.59 -36.82 33.05
N THR A 7 -0.79 -37.68 32.39
CA THR A 7 0.14 -37.24 31.33
C THR A 7 -0.57 -36.79 30.05
N ILE A 8 -1.76 -37.34 29.76
CA ILE A 8 -2.54 -36.99 28.56
C ILE A 8 -3.14 -35.57 28.70
N LEU A 9 -3.55 -35.20 29.91
CA LEU A 9 -4.14 -33.89 30.19
C LEU A 9 -3.10 -32.75 30.06
N ILE A 10 -1.86 -33.01 30.47
CA ILE A 10 -0.75 -32.04 30.38
C ILE A 10 -0.34 -31.79 28.92
N LEU A 11 -0.38 -32.82 28.07
CA LEU A 11 -0.05 -32.70 26.66
C LEU A 11 -1.08 -31.84 25.90
N LEU A 12 -2.35 -31.90 26.28
CA LEU A 12 -3.44 -31.18 25.62
C LEU A 12 -3.40 -29.66 25.88
N MET A 13 -2.89 -29.25 27.05
CA MET A 13 -2.72 -27.83 27.40
C MET A 13 -1.53 -27.18 26.68
N ALA A 14 -0.53 -27.96 26.26
CA ALA A 14 0.63 -27.45 25.52
C ALA A 14 0.27 -27.00 24.09
N PHE A 15 -0.71 -27.65 23.45
CA PHE A 15 -1.12 -27.33 22.07
C PHE A 15 -1.87 -26.00 21.94
N ILE A 16 -2.54 -25.53 23.01
CA ILE A 16 -3.32 -24.28 22.98
C ILE A 16 -2.39 -23.04 23.03
N SER A 17 -1.16 -23.20 23.52
CA SER A 17 -0.21 -22.10 23.70
C SER A 17 0.55 -21.72 22.42
N LEU A 18 0.46 -22.53 21.36
CA LEU A 18 1.09 -22.25 20.06
C LEU A 18 0.09 -21.64 19.05
N GLY A 19 -0.82 -20.81 19.55
CA GLY A 19 -1.65 -19.93 18.74
C GLY A 19 -0.77 -18.86 18.08
N MET A 20 -0.20 -19.18 16.92
CA MET A 20 0.33 -18.19 15.97
C MET A 20 -0.84 -17.34 15.48
N THR A 21 -1.22 -16.32 16.25
CA THR A 21 -2.02 -15.22 15.75
C THR A 21 -1.15 -14.53 14.70
N LYS A 22 -1.38 -14.89 13.43
CA LYS A 22 -0.97 -14.02 12.33
C LYS A 22 -1.75 -12.74 12.55
N GLU A 23 -1.09 -11.77 13.18
CA GLU A 23 -1.44 -10.36 13.12
C GLU A 23 -1.61 -10.07 11.63
N ILE A 24 -2.86 -10.05 11.16
CA ILE A 24 -3.18 -9.44 9.87
C ILE A 24 -2.98 -7.97 10.17
N ASP A 25 -1.77 -7.51 9.89
CA ASP A 25 -1.40 -6.11 9.99
C ASP A 25 -2.28 -5.36 8.99
N ILE A 26 -3.41 -4.87 9.48
CA ILE A 26 -4.23 -3.86 8.81
C ILE A 26 -3.48 -2.53 9.00
N SER A 27 -2.17 -2.49 8.74
CA SER A 27 -1.45 -1.26 8.52
C SER A 27 -2.00 -0.71 7.22
N ASP A 28 -2.90 0.26 7.35
CA ASP A 28 -3.31 1.22 6.33
C ASP A 28 -3.30 0.66 4.91
N THR A 29 -4.47 0.23 4.42
CA THR A 29 -4.73 0.27 2.98
C THR A 29 -4.61 1.73 2.53
N LYS A 30 -3.37 2.16 2.31
CA LYS A 30 -3.00 3.48 1.86
C LYS A 30 -3.64 3.60 0.49
N ILE A 31 -4.80 4.27 0.45
CA ILE A 31 -5.54 4.48 -0.79
C ILE A 31 -4.57 5.23 -1.71
N GLU A 32 -3.97 4.52 -2.65
CA GLU A 32 -2.94 5.10 -3.50
C GLU A 32 -3.58 6.20 -4.34
N SER A 33 -3.17 7.44 -4.09
CA SER A 33 -3.71 8.57 -4.82
C SER A 33 -3.29 8.46 -6.29
N SER A 34 -4.26 8.64 -7.19
CA SER A 34 -3.99 8.68 -8.62
C SER A 34 -3.42 10.03 -9.01
N VAL A 35 -2.38 10.02 -9.83
CA VAL A 35 -1.71 11.23 -10.36
C VAL A 35 -1.61 11.18 -11.88
N TYR A 36 -1.35 12.34 -12.47
CA TYR A 36 -1.37 12.56 -13.91
C TYR A 36 -0.06 13.18 -14.39
N VAL A 37 0.51 12.63 -15.45
CA VAL A 37 1.79 13.07 -16.03
C VAL A 37 1.59 13.35 -17.52
N CYS A 38 2.10 14.48 -18.00
CA CYS A 38 2.16 14.79 -19.44
C CYS A 38 3.38 14.13 -20.07
N GLY A 39 3.17 13.21 -21.02
CA GLY A 39 4.25 12.52 -21.75
C GLY A 39 5.38 12.00 -20.84
N ALA A 40 6.62 12.38 -21.16
CA ALA A 40 7.82 12.02 -20.41
C ALA A 40 8.20 13.02 -19.29
N SER A 41 7.30 13.93 -18.91
CA SER A 41 7.58 14.97 -17.91
C SER A 41 8.09 14.39 -16.58
N LYS A 42 9.00 15.13 -15.94
CA LYS A 42 9.48 14.84 -14.57
C LYS A 42 8.50 15.33 -13.50
N ILE A 43 7.38 15.94 -13.87
CA ILE A 43 6.39 16.51 -12.94
C ILE A 43 5.07 15.74 -13.06
N TYR A 44 4.52 15.32 -11.92
CA TYR A 44 3.16 14.79 -11.82
C TYR A 44 2.21 15.78 -11.15
N HIS A 45 0.93 15.73 -11.51
CA HIS A 45 -0.14 16.55 -10.95
C HIS A 45 -1.17 15.67 -10.24
N ARG A 46 -1.71 16.14 -9.12
CA ARG A 46 -2.74 15.42 -8.35
C ARG A 46 -4.12 15.45 -9.02
N SER A 47 -4.39 16.47 -9.84
CA SER A 47 -5.64 16.62 -10.58
C SER A 47 -5.41 16.62 -12.09
N LYS A 48 -6.31 15.96 -12.82
CA LYS A 48 -6.35 15.97 -14.30
C LYS A 48 -6.70 17.35 -14.87
N SER A 49 -7.45 18.17 -14.11
CA SER A 49 -7.92 19.50 -14.55
C SER A 49 -6.87 20.60 -14.47
N HIS A 50 -5.65 20.30 -13.99
CA HIS A 50 -4.60 21.30 -13.87
C HIS A 50 -4.25 21.92 -15.23
N VAL A 51 -4.14 23.25 -15.30
CA VAL A 51 -3.96 24.02 -16.56
C VAL A 51 -2.81 23.50 -17.42
N ALA A 52 -1.69 23.11 -16.80
CA ALA A 52 -0.54 22.53 -17.51
C ALA A 52 -0.88 21.24 -18.27
N LEU A 53 -1.78 20.41 -17.76
CA LEU A 53 -2.23 19.19 -18.43
C LEU A 53 -3.19 19.49 -19.58
N GLY A 54 -4.03 20.53 -19.46
CA GLY A 54 -4.90 20.97 -20.56
C GLY A 54 -4.14 21.46 -21.80
N ARG A 55 -2.88 21.89 -21.61
CA ARG A 55 -1.97 22.29 -22.71
C ARG A 55 -1.09 21.15 -23.22
N CYS A 56 -1.18 19.95 -22.63
CA CYS A 56 -0.34 18.82 -22.98
C CYS A 56 -0.73 18.24 -24.35
N LYS A 57 0.20 18.24 -25.31
CA LYS A 57 0.00 17.62 -26.64
C LYS A 57 0.49 16.17 -26.71
N SER A 58 1.40 15.78 -25.81
CA SER A 58 2.06 14.46 -25.81
C SER A 58 1.23 13.34 -25.14
N GLY A 59 -0.01 13.62 -24.76
CA GLY A 59 -0.88 12.70 -24.03
C GLY A 59 -0.64 12.70 -22.51
N ILE A 60 -1.72 12.43 -21.77
CA ILE A 60 -1.72 12.40 -20.30
C ILE A 60 -1.79 10.95 -19.83
N LYS A 61 -0.81 10.52 -19.03
CA LYS A 61 -0.79 9.20 -18.39
C LYS A 61 -1.24 9.29 -16.94
N LYS A 62 -2.20 8.45 -16.56
CA LYS A 62 -2.62 8.23 -15.17
C LYS A 62 -1.75 7.12 -14.56
N MET A 63 -1.27 7.32 -13.33
CA MET A 63 -0.55 6.31 -12.55
C MET A 63 -0.73 6.57 -11.06
N THR A 64 -0.27 5.66 -10.21
CA THR A 64 -0.30 5.87 -8.77
C THR A 64 0.82 6.82 -8.33
N GLU A 65 0.61 7.55 -7.25
CA GLU A 65 1.60 8.50 -6.72
C GLU A 65 2.91 7.80 -6.35
N THR A 66 2.84 6.60 -5.78
CA THR A 66 4.00 5.77 -5.45
C THR A 66 4.83 5.48 -6.69
N LYS A 67 4.20 4.97 -7.75
CA LYS A 67 4.88 4.72 -9.03
C LYS A 67 5.48 5.97 -9.64
N ALA A 68 4.84 7.13 -9.50
CA ALA A 68 5.41 8.39 -9.97
C ALA A 68 6.68 8.77 -9.20
N LYS A 69 6.69 8.59 -7.88
CA LYS A 69 7.87 8.82 -7.02
C LYS A 69 8.99 7.84 -7.33
N ASP A 70 8.68 6.55 -7.51
CA ASP A 70 9.66 5.51 -7.86
C ASP A 70 10.34 5.80 -9.21
N LEU A 71 9.59 6.38 -10.15
CA LEU A 71 10.11 6.86 -11.44
C LEU A 71 10.86 8.20 -11.34
N GLY A 72 11.15 8.69 -10.12
CA GLY A 72 11.88 9.94 -9.87
C GLY A 72 11.11 11.20 -10.26
N LYS A 73 9.79 11.13 -10.40
CA LYS A 73 8.96 12.30 -10.74
C LYS A 73 8.64 13.10 -9.48
N ARG A 74 8.67 14.42 -9.60
CA ARG A 74 8.31 15.35 -8.52
C ARG A 74 6.87 15.82 -8.62
N VAL A 75 6.26 16.11 -7.47
CA VAL A 75 4.92 16.73 -7.43
C VAL A 75 4.96 18.15 -7.99
N CYS A 76 3.90 18.53 -8.70
CA CYS A 76 3.66 19.92 -9.07
C CYS A 76 3.54 20.77 -7.79
N ARG A 77 4.21 21.92 -7.76
CA ARG A 77 4.19 22.84 -6.61
C ARG A 77 3.14 23.95 -6.73
N CYS A 78 2.38 23.96 -7.81
CA CYS A 78 1.28 24.91 -7.97
C CYS A 78 0.25 24.68 -6.85
N ARG A 79 -0.18 25.77 -6.23
CA ARG A 79 -1.36 25.76 -5.37
C ARG A 79 -2.56 25.69 -6.31
N SER A 80 -3.32 24.60 -6.22
CA SER A 80 -4.60 24.42 -6.90
C SER A 80 -5.64 25.39 -6.38
#